data_AF-A0A7J2R3Z7-F1
#
_entry.id   AF-A0A7J2R3Z7-F1
#
_cell.length_a   1.000
_cell.length_b   1.000
_cell.length_c   1.000
_cell.angle_alpha   90.00
_cell.angle_beta   90.00
_cell.angle_gamma   90.00
#
_symmetry.space_group_name_H-M   'P 1'
#
loop_
_entity.id
_entity.type
_entity.pdbx_description
1 polymer ?
#
loop_
_entity_poly.entity_id
_entity_poly.type
_entity_poly.pdbx_seq_one_letter_code
_entity_poly.pdbx_strand_id
1 'polypeptide(L)'
;MAIDIEKIKQRITEIKENIEKIKKYSSLPKKEFWEDERNILSIKHLLLESIEACGNICVHISAKKLFKAPSSFTECFENLYKSKVIDEDLSNKLIKMARFRNILVHRYWHIDDKKILDYAKNNHGDFNHFLKAIIKFTL
;
A
#
# COMPACT_ATOMS: atom_id res chain seq x y z
N MET A 1 -19.04 17.85 2.80
CA MET A 1 -18.88 17.12 1.52
C MET A 1 -18.83 15.64 1.80
N ALA A 2 -19.51 14.81 1.01
CA ALA A 2 -19.53 13.35 1.18
C ALA A 2 -18.23 12.69 0.69
N ILE A 3 -18.00 11.44 1.11
CA ILE A 3 -17.00 10.57 0.50
C ILE A 3 -17.47 10.22 -0.92
N ASP A 4 -16.57 10.33 -1.89
CA ASP A 4 -16.75 9.71 -3.20
C ASP A 4 -16.45 8.20 -3.10
N ILE A 5 -17.51 7.40 -3.13
CA ILE A 5 -17.46 5.95 -2.96
C ILE A 5 -16.93 5.24 -4.20
N GLU A 6 -17.25 5.74 -5.40
CA GLU A 6 -16.80 5.11 -6.65
C GLU A 6 -15.29 5.26 -6.80
N LYS A 7 -14.73 6.41 -6.44
CA LYS A 7 -13.27 6.60 -6.38
C LYS A 7 -12.59 5.66 -5.39
N ILE A 8 -13.20 5.40 -4.23
CA ILE A 8 -12.67 4.42 -3.27
C ILE A 8 -12.72 3.01 -3.87
N LYS A 9 -13.87 2.58 -4.42
CA LYS A 9 -14.01 1.26 -5.04
C LYS A 9 -12.99 1.02 -6.15
N GLN A 10 -12.78 2.00 -7.02
CA GLN A 10 -11.77 1.92 -8.07
C GLN A 10 -10.38 1.63 -7.48
N ARG A 11 -9.96 2.40 -6.48
CA ARG A 11 -8.66 2.21 -5.81
C ARG A 11 -8.56 0.86 -5.09
N ILE A 12 -9.66 0.38 -4.48
CA ILE A 12 -9.73 -0.95 -3.87
C ILE A 12 -9.49 -2.04 -4.94
N THR A 13 -10.12 -1.94 -6.11
CA THR A 13 -9.94 -2.88 -7.22
C THR A 13 -8.49 -2.88 -7.71
N GLU A 14 -7.92 -1.71 -7.96
CA GLU A 14 -6.52 -1.56 -8.37
C GLU A 14 -5.55 -2.23 -7.38
N ILE A 15 -5.74 -2.01 -6.07
CA ILE A 15 -4.91 -2.64 -5.03
C ILE A 15 -5.05 -4.17 -5.08
N LYS A 16 -6.27 -4.70 -5.21
CA LYS A 16 -6.50 -6.15 -5.27
C LYS A 16 -5.81 -6.78 -6.47
N GLU A 17 -5.97 -6.19 -7.65
CA GLU A 17 -5.34 -6.69 -8.87
C GLU A 17 -3.81 -6.68 -8.77
N ASN A 18 -3.23 -5.61 -8.19
CA ASN A 18 -1.80 -5.51 -8.00
C ASN A 18 -1.27 -6.53 -6.99
N ILE A 19 -1.99 -6.81 -5.91
CA ILE A 19 -1.65 -7.88 -4.97
C ILE A 19 -1.60 -9.24 -5.66
N GLU A 20 -2.58 -9.56 -6.51
CA GLU A 20 -2.61 -10.85 -7.22
C GLU A 20 -1.43 -10.96 -8.21
N LYS A 21 -1.09 -9.88 -8.92
CA LYS A 21 0.12 -9.83 -9.76
C LYS A 21 1.39 -10.00 -8.93
N ILE A 22 1.51 -9.34 -7.78
CA ILE A 22 2.65 -9.48 -6.87
C ILE A 22 2.82 -10.92 -6.42
N LYS A 23 1.73 -11.58 -6.00
CA LYS A 23 1.76 -13.00 -5.62
C LYS A 23 2.22 -13.89 -6.78
N LYS A 24 1.68 -13.67 -7.98
CA LYS A 24 2.04 -14.43 -9.17
C LYS A 24 3.52 -14.29 -9.54
N TYR A 25 4.06 -13.06 -9.53
CA TYR A 25 5.46 -12.84 -9.93
C TYR A 25 6.43 -13.28 -8.83
N SER A 26 6.06 -13.09 -7.56
CA SER A 26 6.92 -13.49 -6.45
C SER A 26 6.94 -15.01 -6.21
N SER A 27 5.94 -15.77 -6.69
CA SER A 27 5.92 -17.23 -6.59
C SER A 27 6.83 -17.96 -7.59
N LEU A 28 7.42 -17.25 -8.57
CA LEU A 28 8.37 -17.83 -9.51
C LEU A 28 9.56 -18.47 -8.77
N PRO A 29 10.09 -19.61 -9.26
CA PRO A 29 11.32 -20.20 -8.76
C PRO A 29 12.45 -19.16 -8.75
N LYS A 30 13.27 -19.15 -7.70
CA LYS A 30 14.31 -18.13 -7.51
C LYS A 30 15.21 -17.97 -8.73
N LYS A 31 15.60 -19.08 -9.37
CA LYS A 31 16.43 -19.06 -10.57
C LYS A 31 15.74 -18.33 -11.72
N GLU A 32 14.52 -18.74 -12.07
CA GLU A 32 13.70 -18.12 -13.13
C GLU A 32 13.38 -16.65 -12.85
N PHE A 33 13.12 -16.29 -11.58
CA PHE A 33 12.81 -14.92 -11.19
C PHE A 33 13.98 -13.97 -11.52
N TRP A 34 15.21 -14.37 -11.22
CA TRP A 34 16.41 -13.53 -11.42
C TRP A 34 17.01 -13.61 -12.82
N GLU A 35 16.49 -14.48 -13.70
CA GLU A 35 16.88 -14.53 -15.11
C GLU A 35 16.35 -13.33 -15.92
N ASP A 36 15.31 -12.66 -15.41
CA ASP A 36 14.69 -11.50 -16.07
C ASP A 36 14.49 -10.33 -15.09
N GLU A 37 15.23 -9.24 -15.29
CA GLU A 37 15.16 -8.03 -14.47
C GLU A 37 13.76 -7.40 -14.46
N ARG A 38 12.94 -7.65 -15.49
CA ARG A 38 11.56 -7.14 -15.56
C ARG A 38 10.71 -7.65 -14.40
N ASN A 39 11.03 -8.81 -13.83
CA ASN A 39 10.31 -9.37 -12.69
C ASN A 39 10.39 -8.47 -11.46
N ILE A 40 11.62 -8.10 -11.06
CA ILE A 40 11.81 -7.25 -9.88
C ILE A 40 11.33 -5.82 -10.15
N LEU A 41 11.53 -5.29 -11.36
CA LEU A 41 11.01 -3.97 -11.74
C LEU A 41 9.48 -3.93 -11.67
N SER A 42 8.80 -4.99 -12.13
CA SER A 42 7.34 -5.14 -12.03
C SER A 42 6.89 -5.17 -10.58
N ILE A 43 7.55 -5.95 -9.71
CA ILE A 43 7.23 -6.01 -8.27
C ILE A 43 7.35 -4.62 -7.63
N LYS A 44 8.46 -3.89 -7.88
CA LYS A 44 8.67 -2.54 -7.34
C LYS A 44 7.56 -1.59 -7.76
N HIS A 45 7.19 -1.63 -9.04
CA HIS A 45 6.14 -0.78 -9.59
C HIS A 45 4.77 -1.10 -8.97
N LEU A 46 4.37 -2.37 -8.94
CA LEU A 46 3.10 -2.80 -8.35
C LEU A 46 2.99 -2.46 -6.87
N LEU A 47 4.09 -2.59 -6.11
CA LEU A 47 4.14 -2.16 -4.72
C LEU A 47 3.95 -0.65 -4.60
N LEU A 48 4.68 0.14 -5.40
CA LEU A 48 4.55 1.59 -5.39
C LEU A 48 3.10 2.03 -5.65
N GLU A 49 2.49 1.53 -6.72
CA GLU A 49 1.10 1.85 -7.06
C GLU A 49 0.12 1.46 -5.95
N SER A 50 0.30 0.27 -5.35
CA SER A 50 -0.58 -0.20 -4.28
C SER A 50 -0.48 0.67 -3.03
N ILE A 51 0.72 1.12 -2.68
CA ILE A 51 0.95 2.00 -1.53
C ILE A 51 0.37 3.39 -1.78
N GLU A 52 0.54 3.92 -2.99
CA GLU A 52 -0.04 5.21 -3.37
C GLU A 52 -1.57 5.17 -3.38
N ALA A 53 -2.17 4.09 -3.87
CA ALA A 53 -3.61 3.89 -3.81
C ALA A 53 -4.13 3.87 -2.35
N CYS A 54 -3.42 3.20 -1.43
CA CYS A 54 -3.76 3.23 0.00
C CYS A 54 -3.68 4.65 0.59
N GLY A 55 -2.59 5.37 0.28
CA GLY A 55 -2.41 6.76 0.72
C GLY A 55 -3.50 7.69 0.17
N ASN A 56 -3.86 7.54 -1.10
CA ASN A 56 -4.92 8.32 -1.75
C ASN A 56 -6.29 8.09 -1.13
N ILE A 57 -6.63 6.82 -0.81
CA ILE A 57 -7.85 6.49 -0.06
C ILE A 57 -7.83 7.19 1.30
N CYS A 58 -6.71 7.10 2.01
CA CYS A 58 -6.56 7.72 3.32
C CYS A 58 -6.74 9.25 3.26
N VAL A 59 -6.10 9.93 2.31
CA VAL A 59 -6.18 11.38 2.14
C VAL A 59 -7.61 11.81 1.84
N HIS A 60 -8.30 11.07 0.98
CA HIS A 60 -9.69 11.32 0.64
C HIS A 60 -10.61 11.18 1.87
N ILE A 61 -10.46 10.11 2.64
CA ILE A 61 -11.21 9.90 3.89
C ILE A 61 -10.90 11.00 4.91
N SER A 62 -9.62 11.34 5.09
CA SER A 62 -9.19 12.37 6.03
C SER A 62 -9.78 13.73 5.71
N ALA A 63 -9.77 14.12 4.43
CA ALA A 63 -10.34 15.37 3.98
C ALA A 63 -11.88 15.42 4.09
N LYS A 64 -12.57 14.31 3.82
CA LYS A 64 -14.04 14.29 3.72
C LYS A 64 -14.76 13.93 5.02
N LYS A 65 -14.16 13.12 5.90
CA LYS A 65 -14.78 12.67 7.16
C LYS A 65 -14.08 13.16 8.41
N LEU A 66 -12.75 13.27 8.37
CA LEU A 66 -11.98 13.64 9.55
C LEU A 66 -11.70 15.14 9.62
N PHE A 67 -11.99 15.89 8.54
CA PHE A 67 -11.70 17.31 8.40
C PHE A 67 -10.23 17.65 8.68
N LYS A 68 -9.33 16.74 8.27
CA LYS A 68 -7.88 16.87 8.41
C LYS A 68 -7.22 16.92 7.04
N ALA A 69 -6.17 17.73 6.92
CA ALA A 69 -5.34 17.83 5.73
C ALA A 69 -3.93 17.27 6.04
N PRO A 70 -3.74 15.95 5.97
CA PRO A 70 -2.46 15.34 6.30
C PRO A 70 -1.37 15.79 5.30
N SER A 71 -0.20 16.14 5.83
CA SER A 71 0.98 16.55 5.06
C SER A 71 1.75 15.37 4.47
N SER A 72 1.48 14.15 4.93
CA SER A 72 2.12 12.91 4.48
C SER A 72 1.21 11.69 4.65
N PHE A 73 1.53 10.59 3.96
CA PHE A 73 0.83 9.32 4.16
C PHE A 73 1.00 8.76 5.57
N THR A 74 2.18 8.95 6.18
CA THR A 74 2.42 8.60 7.59
C THR A 74 1.42 9.28 8.51
N GLU A 75 1.32 10.61 8.42
CA GLU A 75 0.36 11.40 9.21
C GLU A 75 -1.09 10.99 8.91
N CYS A 76 -1.37 10.68 7.64
CA CYS A 76 -2.69 10.21 7.24
C CYS A 76 -3.07 8.91 7.95
N PHE A 77 -2.20 7.89 7.95
CA PHE A 77 -2.47 6.62 8.61
C PHE A 77 -2.55 6.74 10.14
N GLU A 78 -1.78 7.64 10.75
CA GLU A 78 -1.95 8.00 12.17
C GLU A 78 -3.32 8.62 12.43
N ASN A 79 -3.80 9.47 11.53
CA ASN A 79 -5.11 10.11 11.65
C ASN A 79 -6.26 9.10 11.56
N LEU A 80 -6.15 8.07 10.72
CA LEU A 80 -7.12 6.97 10.66
C LEU A 80 -7.17 6.21 11.99
N TYR A 81 -6.02 5.92 12.58
CA TYR A 81 -5.94 5.26 13.90
C TYR A 81 -6.54 6.11 15.01
N LYS A 82 -6.14 7.39 15.12
CA LYS A 82 -6.69 8.34 16.11
C LYS A 82 -8.22 8.47 15.99
N SER A 83 -8.75 8.26 14.78
CA SER A 83 -10.19 8.29 14.50
C SER A 83 -10.87 6.92 14.61
N LYS A 84 -10.16 5.90 15.11
CA LYS A 84 -10.62 4.51 15.29
C LYS A 84 -11.11 3.83 14.01
N VAL A 85 -10.63 4.26 12.85
CA VAL A 85 -10.93 3.65 11.54
C VAL A 85 -10.11 2.38 11.33
N ILE A 86 -8.87 2.38 11.81
CA ILE A 86 -7.94 1.25 11.81
C ILE A 86 -7.38 1.06 13.22
N ASP A 87 -6.90 -0.14 13.53
CA ASP A 87 -6.18 -0.39 14.77
C ASP A 87 -4.72 0.09 14.72
N GLU A 88 -4.06 0.07 15.88
CA GLU A 88 -2.69 0.55 16.06
C GLU A 88 -1.67 -0.30 15.31
N ASP A 89 -1.84 -1.62 15.30
CA ASP A 89 -0.94 -2.54 14.60
C ASP A 89 -0.94 -2.26 13.09
N LEU A 90 -2.12 -2.13 12.51
CA LEU A 90 -2.30 -1.78 11.11
C LEU A 90 -1.74 -0.39 10.80
N SER A 91 -1.97 0.61 11.66
CA SER A 91 -1.40 1.95 11.49
C SER A 91 0.14 1.91 11.44
N ASN A 92 0.77 1.21 12.38
CA ASN A 92 2.22 1.05 12.44
C ASN A 92 2.78 0.36 11.18
N LYS A 93 2.09 -0.65 10.66
CA LYS A 93 2.45 -1.34 9.42
C LYS A 93 2.33 -0.42 8.20
N LEU A 94 1.22 0.32 8.08
CA LEU A 94 1.00 1.26 6.98
C LEU A 94 1.98 2.44 6.99
N ILE A 95 2.39 2.91 8.17
CA ILE A 95 3.43 3.94 8.31
C ILE A 95 4.79 3.41 7.81
N LYS A 96 5.17 2.17 8.19
CA LYS A 96 6.39 1.53 7.66
C LYS A 96 6.32 1.38 6.15
N MET A 97 5.16 1.00 5.63
CA MET A 97 4.89 0.89 4.19
C MET A 97 5.00 2.24 3.47
N ALA A 98 4.49 3.32 4.04
CA ALA A 98 4.65 4.68 3.50
C ALA A 98 6.12 5.11 3.43
N ARG A 99 6.90 4.80 4.47
CA ARG A 99 8.35 5.05 4.49
C ARG A 99 9.08 4.20 3.43
N PHE A 100 8.67 2.95 3.27
CA PHE A 100 9.20 2.06 2.23
C PHE A 100 8.92 2.60 0.81
N ARG A 101 7.76 3.21 0.57
CA ARG A 101 7.48 3.90 -0.70
C ARG A 101 8.48 5.03 -0.99
N ASN A 102 8.84 5.83 0.02
CA ASN A 102 9.84 6.88 -0.18
C ASN A 102 11.21 6.29 -0.56
N ILE A 103 11.55 5.15 0.03
CA ILE A 103 12.77 4.39 -0.28
C ILE A 103 12.74 3.86 -1.72
N LEU A 104 11.61 3.30 -2.18
CA LEU A 104 11.41 2.84 -3.56
C LEU A 104 11.50 3.98 -4.59
N VAL A 105 10.93 5.15 -4.28
CA VAL A 105 10.87 6.31 -5.20
C VAL A 105 12.22 7.03 -5.29
N HIS A 106 12.85 7.32 -4.15
CA HIS A 106 14.00 8.23 -4.10
C HIS A 106 15.35 7.57 -4.39
N ARG A 107 15.37 6.30 -4.86
CA ARG A 107 16.58 5.59 -5.32
C ARG A 107 17.80 5.82 -4.42
N TYR A 108 17.69 5.62 -3.11
CA TYR A 108 18.91 5.43 -2.33
C TYR A 108 19.57 4.14 -2.84
N TRP A 109 20.73 4.30 -3.47
CA TRP A 109 21.46 3.39 -4.35
C TRP A 109 21.81 1.98 -3.78
N HIS A 110 21.22 1.53 -2.67
CA HIS A 110 21.63 0.34 -1.92
C HIS A 110 20.48 -0.51 -1.37
N ILE A 111 19.26 -0.45 -1.93
CA ILE A 111 18.22 -1.39 -1.50
C ILE A 111 18.45 -2.72 -2.21
N ASP A 112 18.68 -3.76 -1.42
CA ASP A 112 18.80 -5.14 -1.88
C ASP A 112 17.46 -5.61 -2.46
N ASP A 113 17.45 -5.92 -3.75
CA ASP A 113 16.28 -6.44 -4.46
C ASP A 113 15.73 -7.72 -3.84
N LYS A 114 16.58 -8.51 -3.18
CA LYS A 114 16.13 -9.69 -2.42
C LYS A 114 15.25 -9.28 -1.24
N LYS A 115 15.56 -8.17 -0.56
CA LYS A 115 14.72 -7.64 0.54
C LYS A 115 13.39 -7.10 0.02
N ILE A 116 13.38 -6.50 -1.17
CA ILE A 116 12.14 -6.03 -1.80
C ILE A 116 11.25 -7.23 -2.16
N LEU A 117 11.83 -8.27 -2.76
CA LEU A 117 11.11 -9.50 -3.07
C LEU A 117 10.57 -10.17 -1.81
N ASP A 118 11.37 -10.24 -0.74
CA ASP A 118 10.92 -10.78 0.56
C ASP A 118 9.78 -9.96 1.14
N TYR A 119 9.89 -8.63 1.14
CA TYR A 119 8.82 -7.74 1.57
C TYR A 119 7.54 -7.97 0.77
N ALA A 120 7.64 -8.11 -0.56
CA ALA A 120 6.50 -8.35 -1.44
C ALA A 120 5.79 -9.67 -1.13
N LYS A 121 6.55 -10.72 -0.79
CA LYS A 121 6.02 -12.04 -0.42
C LYS A 121 5.29 -12.02 0.91
N ASN A 122 5.86 -11.33 1.91
CA ASN A 122 5.43 -11.50 3.28
C ASN A 122 4.38 -10.45 3.73
N ASN A 123 4.33 -9.28 3.09
CA ASN A 123 3.53 -8.15 3.59
C ASN A 123 2.27 -7.85 2.78
N HIS A 124 1.90 -8.68 1.80
CA HIS A 124 0.66 -8.46 1.04
C HIS A 124 -0.62 -8.56 1.92
N GLY A 125 -0.51 -9.17 3.10
CA GLY A 125 -1.59 -9.24 4.09
C GLY A 125 -2.01 -7.88 4.65
N ASP A 126 -1.08 -6.93 4.74
CA ASP A 126 -1.33 -5.60 5.30
C ASP A 126 -2.27 -4.78 4.41
N PHE A 127 -2.11 -4.88 3.09
CA PHE A 127 -3.05 -4.27 2.15
C PHE A 127 -4.46 -4.84 2.33
N ASN A 128 -4.60 -6.17 2.44
CA ASN A 128 -5.91 -6.79 2.66
C ASN A 128 -6.54 -6.37 3.98
N HIS A 129 -5.74 -6.21 5.04
CA HIS A 129 -6.21 -5.71 6.33
C HIS A 129 -6.73 -4.27 6.20
N PHE A 130 -5.96 -3.40 5.54
CA PHE A 130 -6.39 -2.03 5.24
C PHE A 130 -7.68 -1.99 4.43
N LEU A 131 -7.77 -2.74 3.33
CA LEU A 131 -8.97 -2.79 2.49
C LEU A 131 -10.22 -3.19 3.29
N LYS A 132 -10.11 -4.22 4.16
CA LYS A 132 -11.23 -4.64 5.02
C LYS A 132 -11.68 -3.52 5.96
N ALA A 133 -10.75 -2.82 6.59
CA ALA A 133 -11.06 -1.71 7.48
C ALA A 133 -11.74 -0.55 6.74
N ILE A 134 -11.24 -0.18 5.56
CA ILE A 134 -11.84 0.88 4.74
C ILE A 134 -13.23 0.49 4.25
N ILE A 135 -13.42 -0.74 3.76
CA ILE A 135 -14.74 -1.25 3.35
C ILE A 135 -15.71 -1.11 4.52
N LYS A 136 -15.38 -1.66 5.70
CA LYS A 136 -16.23 -1.58 6.90
C LYS A 136 -16.58 -0.13 7.31
N PHE A 137 -15.68 0.81 7.07
CA PHE A 137 -15.88 2.21 7.45
C PHE A 137 -16.69 3.02 6.43
N THR A 138 -16.66 2.64 5.15
CA THR A 138 -17.16 3.47 4.03
C THR A 138 -18.28 2.85 3.21
N LEU A 139 -18.43 1.53 3.24
CA LEU A 139 -19.39 0.73 2.47
C LEU A 139 -20.28 -0.09 3.42
#